data_AF-A0A6M3M3L7-F1
#
_entry.id   AF-A0A6M3M3L7-F1
#
_cell.length_a   1.000
_cell.length_b   1.000
_cell.length_c   1.000
_cell.angle_alpha   90.00
_cell.angle_beta   90.00
_cell.angle_gamma   90.00
#
_symmetry.space_group_name_H-M   'P 1'
#
loop_
_entity.id
_entity.type
_entity.pdbx_description
1 polymer ?
#
loop_
_entity_poly.entity_id
_entity_poly.type
_entity_poly.pdbx_seq_one_letter_code
_entity_poly.pdbx_strand_id
1 'polypeptide(L)'
;MPVTKKEDVKLANARVGALYVHTGNGKTYLVMFKRELYRNFARHFPEAPEEERAEGVLCNMKLVGWAATKDVELVAIFADGRAYSMPALEFWDYYGKYGTDVKHAPGEIATPISRWSRVF
;
A
#
# COMPACT_ATOMS: atom_id res chain seq x y z
N MET A 1 13.07 4.45 18.32
CA MET A 1 11.91 4.24 19.21
C MET A 1 11.35 2.85 18.92
N PRO A 2 10.91 2.07 19.93
CA PRO A 2 10.55 0.67 19.72
C PRO A 2 9.18 0.52 19.05
N VAL A 3 9.07 -0.47 18.18
CA VAL A 3 7.82 -0.96 17.59
C VAL A 3 7.59 -2.39 18.07
N THR A 4 6.33 -2.72 18.37
CA THR A 4 5.96 -4.05 18.85
C THR A 4 5.03 -4.72 17.84
N LYS A 5 5.35 -5.96 17.44
CA LYS A 5 4.45 -6.76 16.59
C LYS A 5 3.17 -7.07 17.37
N LYS A 6 2.02 -6.78 16.78
CA LYS A 6 0.70 -7.05 17.35
C LYS A 6 0.11 -8.36 16.83
N GLU A 7 -0.04 -8.49 15.53
CA GLU A 7 -0.67 -9.67 14.91
C GLU A 7 -0.27 -9.84 13.44
N ASP A 8 -0.50 -11.04 12.90
CA ASP A 8 -0.33 -11.33 11.47
C ASP A 8 -1.64 -11.12 10.72
N VAL A 9 -1.58 -10.45 9.57
CA VAL A 9 -2.74 -10.21 8.70
C VAL A 9 -2.81 -11.29 7.62
N LYS A 10 -3.97 -11.92 7.48
CA LYS A 10 -4.22 -12.99 6.52
C LYS A 10 -5.36 -12.62 5.56
N LEU A 11 -5.20 -12.95 4.29
CA LEU A 11 -6.24 -12.91 3.27
C LEU A 11 -6.40 -14.32 2.69
N ALA A 12 -7.60 -14.89 2.73
CA ALA A 12 -7.86 -16.26 2.26
C ALA A 12 -6.83 -17.29 2.77
N ASN A 13 -6.53 -17.25 4.08
CA ASN A 13 -5.53 -18.07 4.79
C ASN A 13 -4.06 -17.81 4.44
N ALA A 14 -3.74 -17.01 3.43
CA ALA A 14 -2.38 -16.59 3.13
C ALA A 14 -1.99 -15.38 4.00
N ARG A 15 -0.83 -15.42 4.65
CA ARG A 15 -0.27 -14.27 5.36
C ARG A 15 0.14 -13.20 4.35
N VAL A 16 -0.44 -12.00 4.46
CA VAL A 16 -0.21 -10.87 3.54
C VAL A 16 0.55 -9.72 4.19
N GLY A 17 0.59 -9.67 5.52
CA GLY A 17 1.34 -8.66 6.27
C GLY A 17 1.38 -8.93 7.77
N ALA A 18 1.89 -7.96 8.52
CA ALA A 18 1.85 -7.96 9.98
C ALA A 18 1.63 -6.54 10.50
N LEU A 19 0.84 -6.42 11.58
CA LEU A 19 0.62 -5.18 12.28
C LEU A 19 1.70 -4.94 13.32
N TYR A 20 2.19 -3.71 13.37
CA TYR A 20 3.11 -3.19 14.38
C TYR A 20 2.52 -1.94 15.00
N VAL A 21 2.71 -1.76 16.31
CA VAL A 21 2.30 -0.55 17.02
C VAL A 21 3.54 0.18 17.49
N HIS A 22 3.59 1.47 17.21
CA HIS A 22 4.64 2.36 17.71
C HIS A 22 4.30 2.80 19.14
N THR A 23 5.17 2.45 20.08
CA THR A 23 4.88 2.65 21.51
C THR A 23 4.86 4.12 21.91
N GLY A 24 5.52 5.00 21.15
CA GLY A 24 5.62 6.43 21.49
C GLY A 24 4.44 7.29 21.05
N ASN A 25 3.68 6.88 20.02
CA ASN A 25 2.60 7.69 19.45
C ASN A 25 1.32 6.89 19.14
N GLY A 26 1.31 5.58 19.45
CA GLY A 26 0.16 4.70 19.22
C GLY A 26 -0.13 4.38 17.75
N LYS A 27 0.65 4.91 16.79
CA LYS A 27 0.41 4.63 15.37
C LYS A 27 0.54 3.14 15.08
N THR A 28 -0.38 2.63 14.26
CA THR A 28 -0.37 1.25 13.79
C THR A 28 0.11 1.20 12.35
N TYR A 29 1.12 0.38 12.10
CA TYR A 29 1.68 0.13 10.79
C TYR A 29 1.31 -1.27 10.31
N LEU A 30 0.88 -1.40 9.06
CA LEU A 30 0.80 -2.67 8.35
C LEU A 30 2.03 -2.82 7.47
N VAL A 31 2.96 -3.69 7.86
CA VAL A 31 4.08 -4.09 7.00
C VAL A 31 3.59 -5.16 6.03
N MET A 32 3.58 -4.83 4.75
CA MET A 32 3.07 -5.69 3.68
C MET A 32 4.16 -6.65 3.19
N PHE A 33 3.84 -7.94 3.08
CA PHE A 33 4.75 -8.98 2.56
C PHE A 33 4.52 -9.27 1.08
N LYS A 34 3.27 -9.14 0.62
CA LYS A 34 2.92 -9.21 -0.80
C LYS A 34 2.67 -7.78 -1.30
N ARG A 35 3.54 -7.32 -2.20
CA ARG A 35 3.60 -5.99 -2.79
C ARG A 35 4.45 -6.09 -4.04
N GLU A 36 4.04 -5.37 -5.09
CA GLU A 36 4.76 -5.35 -6.35
C GLU A 36 4.94 -3.92 -6.83
N LEU A 37 6.14 -3.65 -7.35
CA LEU A 37 6.42 -2.39 -8.02
C LEU A 37 5.88 -2.49 -9.45
N TYR A 38 4.94 -1.61 -9.76
CA TYR A 38 4.24 -1.60 -11.02
C TYR A 38 4.84 -0.60 -12.00
N ARG A 39 5.79 -1.08 -12.79
CA ARG A 39 6.53 -0.27 -13.77
C ARG A 39 5.69 0.21 -14.97
N ASN A 40 4.52 -0.41 -15.19
CA ASN A 40 3.62 -0.04 -16.29
C ASN A 40 2.46 0.85 -15.83
N PHE A 41 2.55 1.47 -14.65
CA PHE A 41 1.49 2.30 -14.09
C PHE A 41 1.02 3.38 -15.10
N ALA A 42 1.96 4.09 -15.74
CA ALA A 42 1.66 5.09 -16.78
C ALA A 42 0.72 4.60 -17.88
N ARG A 43 0.89 3.34 -18.30
CA ARG A 43 0.23 2.78 -19.49
C ARG A 43 -1.23 2.45 -19.23
N HIS A 44 -1.57 2.16 -17.98
CA HIS A 44 -2.92 1.70 -17.61
C HIS A 44 -3.75 2.78 -16.92
N PHE A 45 -3.13 3.88 -16.49
CA PHE A 45 -3.81 5.00 -15.82
C PHE A 45 -3.59 6.32 -16.56
N PRO A 46 -4.15 6.47 -17.79
CA PRO A 46 -4.00 7.68 -18.60
C PRO A 46 -4.76 8.89 -18.05
N GLU A 47 -5.52 8.74 -16.96
CA GLU A 47 -6.26 9.83 -16.29
C GLU A 47 -5.51 10.38 -15.06
N ALA A 48 -4.51 9.66 -14.54
CA ALA A 48 -3.68 10.15 -13.43
C ALA A 48 -2.80 11.33 -13.88
N PRO A 49 -2.36 12.26 -13.03
CA PRO A 49 -1.42 13.32 -13.42
C PRO A 49 -0.11 12.75 -14.04
N GLU A 50 0.50 13.43 -15.02
CA GLU A 50 1.66 12.91 -15.77
C GLU A 50 2.86 12.64 -14.85
N GLU A 51 3.09 13.52 -13.89
CA GLU A 51 4.12 13.43 -12.86
C GLU A 51 3.96 12.22 -11.92
N GLU A 52 2.79 11.58 -11.94
CA GLU A 52 2.46 10.40 -11.12
C GLU A 52 2.51 9.09 -11.91
N ARG A 53 2.77 9.15 -13.21
CA ARG A 53 2.64 7.98 -14.09
C ARG A 53 3.86 7.05 -14.07
N ALA A 54 5.00 7.40 -13.47
CA ALA A 54 6.24 6.64 -13.61
C ALA A 54 6.16 5.17 -13.12
N GLU A 55 5.89 4.95 -11.84
CA GLU A 55 5.76 3.62 -11.21
C GLU A 55 4.65 3.67 -10.17
N GLY A 56 4.04 2.51 -9.87
CA GLY A 56 3.03 2.39 -8.82
C GLY A 56 3.32 1.27 -7.84
N VAL A 57 2.57 1.23 -6.75
CA VAL A 57 2.55 0.12 -5.79
C VAL A 57 1.22 -0.61 -5.96
N LEU A 58 1.29 -1.92 -6.21
CA LEU A 58 0.13 -2.80 -6.30
C LEU A 58 -0.20 -3.41 -4.95
N CYS A 59 -1.48 -3.33 -4.58
CA CYS A 59 -2.00 -3.90 -3.36
C CYS A 59 -3.41 -4.47 -3.55
N ASN A 60 -3.73 -5.49 -2.76
CA ASN A 60 -5.04 -6.11 -2.80
C ASN A 60 -6.11 -5.14 -2.28
N MET A 61 -7.17 -4.93 -3.06
CA MET A 61 -8.24 -3.99 -2.75
C MET A 61 -8.90 -4.28 -1.39
N LYS A 62 -9.14 -5.56 -1.05
CA LYS A 62 -9.75 -5.93 0.23
C LYS A 62 -8.85 -5.58 1.41
N LEU A 63 -7.53 -5.73 1.23
CA LEU A 63 -6.55 -5.39 2.27
C LEU A 63 -6.48 -3.88 2.50
N VAL A 64 -6.39 -3.10 1.41
CA VAL A 64 -6.35 -1.63 1.49
C VAL A 64 -7.64 -1.10 2.11
N GLY A 65 -8.81 -1.57 1.66
CA GLY A 65 -10.09 -1.16 2.21
C GLY A 65 -10.21 -1.47 3.71
N TRP A 66 -9.83 -2.67 4.14
CA TRP A 66 -9.76 -3.00 5.57
C TRP A 66 -8.79 -2.10 6.35
N ALA A 67 -7.60 -1.84 5.80
CA ALA A 67 -6.62 -0.98 6.46
C ALA A 67 -7.10 0.47 6.58
N ALA A 68 -7.80 0.97 5.56
CA ALA A 68 -8.40 2.30 5.55
C ALA A 68 -9.48 2.42 6.64
N THR A 69 -10.36 1.41 6.79
CA THR A 69 -11.37 1.41 7.87
C THR A 69 -10.79 1.37 9.28
N LYS A 70 -9.52 0.96 9.42
CA LYS A 70 -8.82 0.85 10.69
C LYS A 70 -7.82 1.98 10.95
N ASP A 71 -7.75 2.96 10.07
CA ASP A 71 -6.78 4.07 10.12
C ASP A 71 -5.32 3.57 10.29
N VAL A 72 -4.94 2.60 9.45
CA VAL A 72 -3.62 1.97 9.48
C VAL A 72 -2.69 2.60 8.44
N GLU A 73 -1.44 2.84 8.81
CA GLU A 73 -0.40 3.28 7.88
C GLU A 73 0.20 2.05 7.16
N LEU A 74 0.11 2.01 5.83
CA LEU A 74 0.69 0.94 5.02
C LEU A 74 2.19 1.15 4.91
N VAL A 75 2.96 0.08 5.01
CA VAL A 75 4.41 0.07 4.81
C VAL A 75 4.78 -1.00 3.78
N ALA A 76 5.31 -0.58 2.65
CA ALA A 76 5.82 -1.44 1.58
C ALA A 76 7.35 -1.47 1.64
N ILE A 77 7.93 -2.63 1.97
CA ILE A 77 9.39 -2.84 1.96
C ILE A 77 9.75 -3.67 0.73
N PHE A 78 10.52 -3.19 -0.22
CA PHE A 78 10.88 -3.91 -1.46
C PHE A 78 12.14 -4.79 -1.29
N ALA A 79 12.39 -5.67 -2.26
CA ALA A 79 13.51 -6.62 -2.21
C ALA A 79 14.90 -5.95 -2.27
N ASP A 80 14.97 -4.74 -2.81
CA ASP A 80 16.18 -3.91 -2.82
C ASP A 80 16.40 -3.15 -1.50
N GLY A 81 15.54 -3.38 -0.50
CA GLY A 81 15.62 -2.76 0.82
C GLY A 81 14.93 -1.39 0.90
N ARG A 82 14.43 -0.82 -0.21
CA ARG A 82 13.69 0.45 -0.15
C ARG A 82 12.36 0.25 0.58
N ALA A 83 12.01 1.19 1.45
CA ALA A 83 10.75 1.16 2.17
C ALA A 83 9.99 2.46 2.01
N TYR A 84 8.67 2.32 1.84
CA TYR A 84 7.75 3.40 1.60
C TYR A 84 6.55 3.26 2.52
N SER A 85 6.01 4.37 3.02
CA SER A 85 4.76 4.40 3.76
C SER A 85 3.74 5.37 3.21
N MET A 86 2.46 5.05 3.45
CA MET A 86 1.31 5.85 3.07
C MET A 86 0.12 5.49 3.98
N PRO A 87 -0.70 6.47 4.42
CA PRO A 87 -1.97 6.18 5.08
C PRO A 87 -2.89 5.35 4.17
N ALA A 88 -3.47 4.26 4.68
CA ALA A 88 -4.33 3.39 3.86
C ALA A 88 -5.56 4.14 3.29
N LEU A 89 -6.07 5.13 4.03
CA LEU A 89 -7.17 5.98 3.57
C LEU A 89 -6.78 6.79 2.33
N GLU A 90 -5.57 7.36 2.29
CA GLU A 90 -5.09 8.11 1.12
C GLU A 90 -4.93 7.20 -0.10
N PHE A 91 -4.45 5.96 0.08
CA PHE A 91 -4.42 4.95 -0.99
C PHE A 91 -5.85 4.73 -1.52
N TRP A 92 -6.80 4.48 -0.62
CA TRP A 92 -8.18 4.19 -0.97
C TRP A 92 -8.88 5.34 -1.68
N ASP A 93 -8.70 6.57 -1.19
CA ASP A 93 -9.26 7.79 -1.80
C ASP A 93 -8.70 8.03 -3.20
N TYR A 94 -7.40 7.74 -3.41
CA TYR A 94 -6.79 7.79 -4.73
C TYR A 94 -7.48 6.81 -5.69
N TYR A 95 -7.68 5.57 -5.25
CA TYR A 95 -8.40 4.56 -6.03
C TYR A 95 -9.83 5.01 -6.34
N GLY A 96 -10.57 5.51 -5.35
CA GLY A 96 -11.94 6.00 -5.56
C GLY A 96 -12.03 7.15 -6.57
N LYS A 97 -10.99 7.98 -6.66
CA LYS A 97 -10.92 9.11 -7.61
C LYS A 97 -10.58 8.67 -9.03
N TYR A 98 -9.63 7.75 -9.20
CA TYR A 98 -9.03 7.44 -10.52
C TYR A 98 -9.31 6.03 -11.04
N GLY A 99 -10.04 5.20 -10.29
CA GLY A 99 -10.44 3.85 -10.71
C GLY A 99 -9.25 2.97 -11.08
N THR A 100 -8.20 2.96 -10.25
CA THR A 100 -6.88 2.38 -10.57
C THR A 100 -6.80 0.84 -10.51
N ASP A 101 -7.82 0.16 -11.05
CA ASP A 101 -7.86 -1.29 -11.21
C ASP A 101 -6.85 -1.81 -12.23
N VAL A 102 -6.30 -3.00 -11.97
CA VAL A 102 -5.30 -3.62 -12.83
C VAL A 102 -5.93 -4.72 -13.68
N LYS A 103 -6.01 -4.49 -15.00
CA LYS A 103 -6.73 -5.38 -15.95
C LYS A 103 -6.36 -6.86 -15.89
N HIS A 104 -5.13 -7.22 -15.52
CA HIS A 104 -4.65 -8.60 -15.45
C HIS A 104 -4.55 -9.16 -14.02
N ALA A 105 -4.89 -8.36 -13.00
CA ALA A 105 -4.85 -8.77 -11.60
C ALA A 105 -6.18 -8.38 -10.92
N PRO A 106 -7.25 -9.18 -11.13
CA PRO A 106 -8.56 -8.86 -10.57
C PRO A 106 -8.52 -8.71 -9.04
N GLY A 107 -9.05 -7.59 -8.54
CA GLY A 107 -9.07 -7.28 -7.11
C GLY A 107 -7.78 -6.66 -6.57
N GLU A 108 -6.83 -6.29 -7.44
CA GLU A 108 -5.68 -5.46 -7.11
C GLU A 108 -5.90 -4.03 -7.60
N ILE A 109 -5.51 -3.07 -6.75
CA ILE A 109 -5.56 -1.63 -7.03
C ILE A 109 -4.15 -1.05 -6.93
N ALA A 110 -3.92 0.07 -7.59
CA ALA A 110 -2.61 0.69 -7.65
C ALA A 110 -2.63 2.17 -7.22
N THR A 111 -1.55 2.62 -6.59
CA THR A 111 -1.30 4.05 -6.33
C THR A 111 0.12 4.41 -6.79
N PRO A 112 0.35 5.60 -7.36
CA PRO A 112 1.67 6.06 -7.77
C PRO A 112 2.67 6.00 -6.63
N ILE A 113 3.90 5.54 -6.90
CA ILE A 113 4.96 5.53 -5.87
C ILE A 113 5.34 6.94 -5.40
N SER A 114 5.15 7.96 -6.25
CA SER A 114 5.41 9.37 -5.93
C SER A 114 4.53 9.92 -4.81
N ARG A 115 3.38 9.27 -4.54
CA ARG A 115 2.49 9.61 -3.44
C ARG A 115 2.96 9.01 -2.10
N TRP A 116 3.89 8.06 -2.11
CA TRP A 116 4.38 7.41 -0.91
C TRP A 116 5.56 8.17 -0.30
N SER A 117 5.60 8.20 1.03
CA SER A 117 6.73 8.75 1.77
C SER A 117 7.84 7.71 1.90
N ARG A 118 9.07 8.07 1.54
CA ARG A 118 10.23 7.19 1.76
C ARG A 118 10.56 7.12 3.25
N VAL A 119 10.72 5.91 3.78
CA VAL A 119 10.97 5.68 5.22
C VAL A 119 12.48 5.61 5.54
N PHE A 120 13.27 4.95 4.68
CA PHE A 120 14.73 4.80 4.81
C PHE A 120 15.43 4.96 3.45
#